data_AF-A0A537T9B0-F1
#
_entry.id   AF-A0A537T9B0-F1
#
_cell.length_a   1.000
_cell.length_b   1.000
_cell.length_c   1.000
_cell.angle_alpha   90.00
_cell.angle_beta   90.00
_cell.angle_gamma   90.00
#
_symmetry.space_group_name_H-M   'P 1'
#
loop_
_entity.id
_entity.type
_entity.pdbx_description
1 polymer ?
#
loop_
_entity_poly.entity_id
_entity_poly.type
_entity_poly.pdbx_seq_one_letter_code
_entity_poly.pdbx_strand_id
1 'polypeptide(L)'
;MTAPPGDPLHWKSDDSVSVRPGGKDLRLKDRTQVPGAIWISAAARDHIGNRLPLGFDDLGDQQVKNIAQAIRVYRVQAETPVAQPTAGLPLPDKPSIAVLPFTNMSGDAEQEYFSDGMTEDLITDLSKISALFVIARNSSFAYKGRSVKVQEIGRDLGVRFVLEGSIRKAGNRVRITAQLIDAASGGHLWAERFDRDLTDIFATQDEVVEKIVGALAVNLTHGEAKRLRRRGTASVEAYETWLRARECLNRSTRDGVAQAKTIYRRAIELDPNFAVAHAGLTLALIADYVSDWAEDPAQALDEAERWGRRAVELNDQEPLSHMALGSVLLWRRDLDGALAEFRRMIALDPNFAQGHSATGLALMYAGRPAEALEAIAVAMRLDPHYSGIVLHFLAQANFSLGNYEAAVEQLRRRIARTPGTDSSRMLLAACYGHLGRHEEARAMWAELMQVNPDFSLAQRERVLPYKDPRDFQRIAEGLAKAGLP
;
A
#
# COMPACT_ATOMS: atom_id res chain seq x y z
N MET A 1 13.00 -46.41 -4.51
CA MET A 1 13.39 -46.13 -3.11
C MET A 1 12.92 -44.73 -2.79
N THR A 2 11.85 -44.65 -2.01
CA THR A 2 11.14 -43.45 -1.59
C THR A 2 11.88 -42.77 -0.44
N ALA A 3 12.24 -41.50 -0.60
CA ALA A 3 12.73 -40.65 0.49
C ALA A 3 11.53 -40.15 1.33
N PRO A 4 11.68 -40.02 2.66
CA PRO A 4 10.57 -39.66 3.54
C PRO A 4 10.21 -38.16 3.46
N PRO A 5 8.97 -37.77 3.85
CA PRO A 5 8.58 -36.38 3.97
C PRO A 5 9.27 -35.75 5.19
N GLY A 6 9.93 -34.61 4.98
CA GLY A 6 10.52 -33.82 6.07
C GLY A 6 9.46 -33.08 6.86
N ASP A 7 9.62 -33.09 8.19
CA ASP A 7 8.72 -32.45 9.15
C ASP A 7 8.58 -30.93 8.91
N PRO A 8 7.39 -30.34 9.18
CA PRO A 8 7.19 -28.90 9.12
C PRO A 8 7.89 -28.21 10.30
N LEU A 9 8.91 -27.41 10.01
CA LEU A 9 9.56 -26.54 10.97
C LEU A 9 8.59 -25.43 11.41
N HIS A 10 8.19 -25.46 12.68
CA HIS A 10 7.42 -24.41 13.33
C HIS A 10 8.26 -23.13 13.49
N TRP A 11 7.84 -22.04 12.86
CA TRP A 11 8.39 -20.71 13.13
C TRP A 11 7.62 -20.01 14.25
N LYS A 12 8.33 -19.62 15.30
CA LYS A 12 7.86 -18.62 16.26
C LYS A 12 8.15 -17.24 15.68
N SER A 13 7.12 -16.44 15.42
CA SER A 13 7.27 -14.99 15.35
C SER A 13 7.13 -14.43 16.76
N ASP A 14 8.22 -13.93 17.32
CA ASP A 14 8.11 -12.96 18.40
C ASP A 14 7.93 -11.57 17.78
N ASP A 15 6.74 -11.03 18.06
CA ASP A 15 6.42 -9.66 18.39
C ASP A 15 7.26 -8.57 17.73
N SER A 16 6.57 -7.80 16.88
CA SER A 16 6.94 -6.42 16.59
C SER A 16 7.00 -5.63 17.91
N VAL A 17 8.17 -5.60 18.53
CA VAL A 17 8.50 -4.64 19.58
C VAL A 17 8.48 -3.28 18.91
N SER A 18 7.42 -2.51 19.19
CA SER A 18 7.41 -1.08 18.95
C SER A 18 8.58 -0.49 19.74
N VAL A 19 9.68 -0.13 19.07
CA VAL A 19 10.66 0.76 19.67
C VAL A 19 10.00 2.13 19.72
N ARG A 20 9.27 2.38 20.81
CA ARG A 20 8.96 3.75 21.23
C ARG A 20 10.31 4.47 21.31
N PRO A 21 10.45 5.72 20.82
CA PRO A 21 11.60 6.52 21.17
C PRO A 21 11.52 6.76 22.67
N GLY A 22 12.20 5.92 23.44
CA GLY A 22 12.34 6.01 24.89
C GLY A 22 13.32 7.11 25.28
N GLY A 23 13.29 8.25 24.62
CA GLY A 23 13.91 9.47 25.11
C GLY A 23 12.89 10.17 25.98
N LYS A 24 13.13 10.25 27.30
CA LYS A 24 12.32 11.14 28.14
C LYS A 24 12.63 12.57 27.72
N ASP A 25 11.70 13.22 27.01
CA ASP A 25 11.82 14.65 26.71
C ASP A 25 12.02 15.45 27.99
N LEU A 26 13.02 16.33 28.00
CA LEU A 26 13.25 17.30 29.06
C LEU A 26 12.07 18.29 29.08
N ARG A 27 11.19 18.18 30.08
CA ARG A 27 10.05 19.09 30.26
C ARG A 27 10.44 20.23 31.19
N LEU A 28 10.70 21.41 30.63
CA LEU A 28 10.97 22.64 31.39
C LEU A 28 9.69 23.18 32.06
N LYS A 29 9.84 23.82 33.21
CA LYS A 29 8.70 24.36 34.00
C LYS A 29 8.06 25.61 33.38
N ASP A 30 8.82 26.49 32.72
CA ASP A 30 8.31 27.71 32.10
C ASP A 30 8.26 27.62 30.57
N ARG A 31 7.09 27.98 30.01
CA ARG A 31 6.68 27.70 28.63
C ARG A 31 7.19 28.75 27.63
N THR A 32 8.22 28.38 26.87
CA THR A 32 8.45 28.84 25.48
C THR A 32 9.12 27.72 24.68
N GLN A 33 8.40 26.61 24.46
CA GLN A 33 8.91 25.55 23.58
C GLN A 33 8.61 25.90 22.12
N VAL A 34 9.65 26.02 21.31
CA VAL A 34 9.51 26.03 19.84
C VAL A 34 9.11 24.61 19.41
N PRO A 35 7.97 24.41 18.70
CA PRO A 35 7.56 23.10 18.23
C PRO A 35 8.64 22.45 17.37
N GLY A 36 9.00 21.19 17.67
CA GLY A 36 9.99 20.43 16.91
C GLY A 36 11.46 20.66 17.32
N ALA A 37 11.75 21.57 18.26
CA ALA A 37 13.11 21.74 18.79
C ALA A 37 13.48 20.60 19.75
N ILE A 38 14.69 20.05 19.60
CA ILE A 38 15.26 19.02 20.48
C ILE A 38 16.14 19.69 21.54
N TRP A 39 15.93 19.34 22.80
CA TRP A 39 16.64 19.89 23.96
C TRP A 39 17.33 18.76 24.72
N ILE A 40 18.59 18.95 25.08
CA ILE A 40 19.40 17.94 25.77
C ILE A 40 20.09 18.54 26.99
N SER A 41 20.40 17.71 27.98
CA SER A 41 21.16 18.12 29.16
C SER A 41 22.66 18.20 28.84
N ALA A 42 23.42 18.92 29.68
CA ALA A 42 24.89 18.92 29.60
C ALA A 42 25.48 17.51 29.57
N ALA A 43 25.01 16.59 30.42
CA ALA A 43 25.49 15.22 30.44
C ALA A 43 25.26 14.48 29.11
N ALA A 44 24.10 14.69 28.46
CA ALA A 44 23.81 14.10 27.16
C ALA A 44 24.66 14.72 26.05
N ARG A 45 24.85 16.06 26.07
CA ARG A 45 25.72 16.79 25.14
C ARG A 45 27.17 16.33 25.26
N ASP A 46 27.69 16.18 26.47
CA ASP A 46 29.07 15.75 26.73
C ASP A 46 29.28 14.28 26.34
N HIS A 47 28.26 13.43 26.50
CA HIS A 47 28.30 12.05 26.04
C HIS A 47 28.30 11.92 24.50
N ILE A 48 27.61 12.83 23.81
CA ILE A 48 27.63 12.94 22.34
C ILE A 48 28.99 13.46 21.87
N GLY A 49 29.57 14.44 22.56
CA GLY A 49 30.86 15.05 22.22
C GLY A 49 30.88 15.55 20.78
N ASN A 50 31.96 15.25 20.04
CA ASN A 50 32.11 15.58 18.62
C ASN A 50 31.75 14.40 17.68
N ARG A 51 31.05 13.37 18.17
CA ARG A 51 30.74 12.15 17.39
C ARG A 51 29.66 12.38 16.33
N LEU A 52 28.89 13.47 16.45
CA LEU A 52 27.87 13.87 15.50
C LEU A 52 28.13 15.33 15.07
N PRO A 53 27.93 15.67 13.77
CA PRO A 53 28.11 17.03 13.27
C PRO A 53 26.89 17.90 13.61
N LEU A 54 26.64 18.12 14.91
CA LEU A 54 25.51 18.91 15.42
C LEU A 54 26.03 20.16 16.11
N GLY A 55 25.39 21.31 15.85
CA GLY A 55 25.59 22.52 16.65
C GLY A 55 24.73 22.48 17.91
N PHE A 56 25.12 23.24 18.94
CA PHE A 56 24.37 23.33 20.20
C PHE A 56 24.31 24.78 20.68
N ASP A 57 23.09 25.28 20.91
CA ASP A 57 22.88 26.55 21.58
C ASP A 57 22.81 26.31 23.09
N ASP A 58 23.69 26.94 23.86
CA ASP A 58 23.64 26.91 25.32
C ASP A 58 22.54 27.85 25.83
N LEU A 59 21.62 27.31 26.63
CA LEU A 59 20.47 28.02 27.16
C LEU A 59 20.55 28.21 28.67
N GLY A 60 21.70 27.89 29.26
CA GLY A 60 21.96 28.02 30.69
C GLY A 60 21.18 27.01 31.54
N ASP A 61 21.15 27.29 32.84
CA ASP A 61 20.51 26.43 33.82
C ASP A 61 18.99 26.61 33.81
N GLN A 62 18.28 25.51 33.56
CA GLN A 62 16.83 25.48 33.43
C GLN A 62 16.22 24.56 34.49
N GLN A 63 15.06 24.95 35.00
CA GLN A 63 14.30 24.12 35.95
C GLN A 63 13.47 23.07 35.23
N VAL A 64 13.80 21.79 35.47
CA VAL A 64 13.16 20.64 34.85
C VAL A 64 12.07 20.10 35.76
N LYS A 65 10.95 19.65 35.19
CA LYS A 65 9.87 19.02 35.94
C LYS A 65 10.40 17.76 36.66
N ASN A 66 10.16 17.67 37.95
CA ASN A 66 10.55 16.57 38.85
C ASN A 66 12.06 16.48 39.17
N ILE A 67 12.83 17.55 38.98
CA ILE A 67 14.22 17.63 39.46
C ILE A 67 14.34 18.92 40.29
N ALA A 68 14.90 18.82 41.50
CA ALA A 68 14.98 19.95 42.42
C ALA A 68 16.08 20.95 42.01
N GLN A 69 17.19 20.44 41.48
CA GLN A 69 18.31 21.24 41.00
C GLN A 69 18.09 21.69 39.55
N ALA A 70 18.49 22.92 39.24
CA ALA A 70 18.49 23.40 37.86
C ALA A 70 19.55 22.63 37.04
N ILE A 71 19.20 22.29 35.80
CA ILE A 71 20.06 21.53 34.89
C ILE A 71 20.42 22.44 33.72
N ARG A 72 21.70 22.50 33.35
CA ARG A 72 22.14 23.18 32.13
C ARG A 72 21.59 22.47 30.90
N VAL A 73 20.86 23.20 30.06
CA VAL A 73 20.19 22.67 28.87
C VAL A 73 20.77 23.31 27.61
N TYR A 74 20.90 22.49 26.57
CA TYR A 74 21.31 22.90 25.23
C TYR A 74 20.18 22.61 24.25
N ARG A 75 19.96 23.51 23.29
CA ARG A 75 19.12 23.23 22.11
C ARG A 75 20.01 22.71 20.99
N VAL A 76 19.61 21.59 20.38
CA VAL A 76 20.33 21.05 19.23
C VAL A 76 20.03 21.94 18.03
N GLN A 77 21.07 22.54 17.44
CA GLN A 77 21.02 23.11 16.10
C GLN A 77 21.03 21.94 15.12
N ALA A 78 19.87 21.31 14.94
CA ALA A 78 19.64 20.64 13.68
C ALA A 78 19.49 21.77 12.66
N GLU A 79 20.26 21.74 11.58
CA GLU A 79 19.75 22.31 10.34
C GLU A 79 18.43 21.55 10.10
N THR A 80 17.32 22.11 10.53
CA THR A 80 16.04 21.74 9.94
C THR A 80 16.28 22.00 8.47
N PRO A 81 16.32 20.99 7.59
CA PRO A 81 16.24 21.29 6.19
C PRO A 81 14.94 22.08 6.12
N VAL A 82 15.03 23.38 5.84
CA VAL A 82 13.88 24.09 5.29
C VAL A 82 13.63 23.27 4.06
N ALA A 83 12.64 22.37 4.14
CA ALA A 83 12.27 21.54 3.03
C ALA A 83 12.04 22.55 1.91
N GLN A 84 12.97 22.59 0.95
CA GLN A 84 12.74 23.30 -0.29
C GLN A 84 11.36 22.82 -0.70
N PRO A 85 10.40 23.72 -1.00
CA PRO A 85 9.05 23.30 -1.34
C PRO A 85 9.22 22.26 -2.43
N THR A 86 8.98 20.99 -2.09
CA THR A 86 9.04 19.89 -3.04
C THR A 86 8.12 20.36 -4.14
N ALA A 87 8.67 20.53 -5.34
CA ALA A 87 7.85 20.85 -6.50
C ALA A 87 6.74 19.80 -6.49
N GLY A 88 5.49 20.27 -6.35
CA GLY A 88 4.34 19.38 -6.23
C GLY A 88 4.31 18.42 -7.41
N LEU A 89 3.67 17.27 -7.23
CA LEU A 89 3.45 16.39 -8.36
C LEU A 89 2.67 17.16 -9.45
N PRO A 90 3.07 17.04 -10.72
CA PRO A 90 2.41 17.76 -11.80
C PRO A 90 0.95 17.34 -11.91
N LEU A 91 0.07 18.30 -12.15
CA LEU A 91 -1.33 18.00 -12.45
C LEU A 91 -1.42 17.21 -13.76
N PRO A 92 -2.28 16.18 -13.83
CA PRO A 92 -2.56 15.49 -15.08
C PRO A 92 -3.47 16.34 -15.97
N ASP A 93 -3.51 16.00 -17.27
CA ASP A 93 -4.37 16.70 -18.24
C ASP A 93 -5.87 16.47 -18.01
N LYS A 94 -6.21 15.38 -17.30
CA LYS A 94 -7.58 15.02 -16.94
C LYS A 94 -8.00 15.67 -15.61
N PRO A 95 -9.30 15.90 -15.38
CA PRO A 95 -9.80 16.23 -14.04
C PRO A 95 -9.29 15.20 -13.02
N SER A 96 -8.65 15.70 -11.96
CA SER A 96 -7.94 14.89 -10.98
C SER A 96 -8.52 15.04 -9.59
N ILE A 97 -8.72 13.93 -8.91
CA ILE A 97 -9.39 13.88 -7.60
C ILE A 97 -8.67 12.94 -6.64
N ALA A 98 -8.56 13.38 -5.38
CA ALA A 98 -8.28 12.51 -4.24
C ALA A 98 -9.50 12.49 -3.31
N VAL A 99 -9.92 11.31 -2.86
CA VAL A 99 -10.98 11.16 -1.87
C VAL A 99 -10.36 10.83 -0.52
N LEU A 100 -10.41 11.78 0.41
CA LEU A 100 -9.86 11.61 1.75
C LEU A 100 -10.76 10.70 2.61
N PRO A 101 -10.19 10.00 3.61
CA PRO A 101 -10.94 9.24 4.60
C PRO A 101 -12.07 10.07 5.21
N PHE A 102 -13.32 9.63 5.03
CA PHE A 102 -14.44 10.31 5.66
C PHE A 102 -14.38 10.11 7.18
N THR A 103 -14.56 11.20 7.92
CA THR A 103 -14.49 11.17 9.38
C THR A 103 -15.66 10.37 9.94
N ASN A 104 -15.38 9.37 10.79
CA ASN A 104 -16.39 8.67 11.55
C ASN A 104 -16.99 9.59 12.62
N MET A 105 -18.27 9.94 12.47
CA MET A 105 -19.05 10.75 13.40
C MET A 105 -20.12 9.94 14.14
N SER A 106 -19.98 8.61 14.16
CA SER A 106 -20.90 7.67 14.83
C SER A 106 -20.66 7.60 16.33
N GLY A 107 -19.48 8.02 16.81
CA GLY A 107 -19.10 7.95 18.23
C GLY A 107 -18.67 6.55 18.70
N ASP A 108 -18.68 5.57 17.80
CA ASP A 108 -18.26 4.20 18.02
C ASP A 108 -17.08 3.87 17.09
N ALA A 109 -15.93 3.54 17.69
CA ALA A 109 -14.72 3.19 16.97
C ALA A 109 -14.85 1.83 16.24
N GLU A 110 -15.76 0.97 16.67
CA GLU A 110 -16.04 -0.29 15.98
C GLU A 110 -16.72 -0.07 14.62
N GLN A 111 -17.23 1.13 14.33
CA GLN A 111 -17.80 1.49 13.02
C GLN A 111 -16.77 2.10 12.07
N GLU A 112 -15.50 2.23 12.45
CA GLU A 112 -14.47 2.86 11.61
C GLU A 112 -14.30 2.13 10.27
N TYR A 113 -14.40 0.78 10.28
CA TYR A 113 -14.34 -0.02 9.05
C TYR A 113 -15.45 0.35 8.06
N PHE A 114 -16.61 0.79 8.54
CA PHE A 114 -17.73 1.16 7.70
C PHE A 114 -17.46 2.50 7.01
N SER A 115 -16.99 3.52 7.74
CA SER A 115 -16.64 4.81 7.15
C SER A 115 -15.47 4.71 6.17
N ASP A 116 -14.44 3.94 6.55
CA ASP A 116 -13.30 3.68 5.67
C ASP A 116 -13.69 2.89 4.44
N GLY A 117 -14.52 1.86 4.63
CA GLY A 117 -15.04 1.02 3.57
C GLY A 117 -15.84 1.82 2.54
N MET A 118 -16.74 2.68 2.99
CA MET A 118 -17.51 3.55 2.10
C MET A 118 -16.64 4.57 1.36
N THR A 119 -15.61 5.12 2.03
CA THR A 119 -14.65 6.02 1.36
C THR A 119 -13.90 5.28 0.26
N GLU A 120 -13.43 4.07 0.55
CA GLU A 120 -12.71 3.23 -0.40
C GLU A 120 -13.60 2.80 -1.58
N ASP A 121 -14.89 2.58 -1.37
CA ASP A 121 -15.84 2.30 -2.45
C ASP A 121 -16.06 3.53 -3.35
N LEU A 122 -16.13 4.74 -2.79
CA LEU A 122 -16.17 5.96 -3.61
C LEU A 122 -14.91 6.11 -4.47
N ILE A 123 -13.73 5.80 -3.93
CA ILE A 123 -12.48 5.76 -4.71
C ILE A 123 -12.60 4.73 -5.84
N THR A 124 -13.10 3.55 -5.53
CA THR A 124 -13.24 2.41 -6.47
C THR A 124 -14.25 2.69 -7.58
N ASP A 125 -15.32 3.43 -7.31
CA ASP A 125 -16.29 3.79 -8.33
C ASP A 125 -15.79 4.91 -9.22
N LEU A 126 -15.15 5.93 -8.65
CA LEU A 126 -14.53 7.00 -9.43
C LEU A 126 -13.36 6.50 -10.28
N SER A 127 -12.58 5.51 -9.80
CA SER A 127 -11.41 4.98 -10.52
C SER A 127 -11.78 4.34 -11.86
N LYS A 128 -12.99 3.74 -11.95
CA LYS A 128 -13.57 3.15 -13.17
C LYS A 128 -13.86 4.17 -14.29
N ILE A 129 -13.83 5.46 -13.99
CA ILE A 129 -14.12 6.53 -14.95
C ILE A 129 -12.84 6.93 -15.68
N SER A 130 -12.75 6.59 -16.97
CA SER A 130 -11.56 6.82 -17.79
C SER A 130 -11.24 8.30 -18.04
N ALA A 131 -12.24 9.17 -17.93
CA ALA A 131 -12.07 10.62 -18.02
C ALA A 131 -11.48 11.25 -16.75
N LEU A 132 -11.41 10.51 -15.63
CA LEU A 132 -10.82 10.97 -14.37
C LEU A 132 -9.39 10.45 -14.19
N PHE A 133 -8.62 11.22 -13.44
CA PHE A 133 -7.41 10.77 -12.77
C PHE A 133 -7.71 10.67 -11.26
N VAL A 134 -7.67 9.46 -10.70
CA VAL A 134 -8.09 9.22 -9.31
C VAL A 134 -6.92 8.71 -8.48
N ILE A 135 -6.66 9.37 -7.35
CA ILE A 135 -5.63 8.94 -6.41
C ILE A 135 -6.12 7.72 -5.63
N ALA A 136 -5.25 6.71 -5.56
CA ALA A 136 -5.51 5.46 -4.87
C ALA A 136 -5.68 5.65 -3.36
N ARG A 137 -6.38 4.69 -2.76
CA ARG A 137 -6.69 4.64 -1.32
C ARG A 137 -5.48 4.88 -0.42
N ASN A 138 -4.35 4.18 -0.63
CA ASN A 138 -3.19 4.27 0.27
C ASN A 138 -2.69 5.71 0.42
N SER A 139 -2.58 6.43 -0.70
CA SER A 139 -2.21 7.84 -0.75
C SER A 139 -3.20 8.77 -0.07
N SER A 140 -4.49 8.60 -0.32
CA SER A 140 -5.50 9.40 0.37
C SER A 140 -5.53 9.11 1.88
N PHE A 141 -5.37 7.84 2.28
CA PHE A 141 -5.43 7.41 3.67
C PHE A 141 -4.18 7.77 4.47
N ALA A 142 -3.07 8.14 3.83
CA ALA A 142 -1.91 8.72 4.50
C ALA A 142 -2.24 10.02 5.26
N TYR A 143 -3.35 10.69 4.89
CA TYR A 143 -3.86 11.89 5.53
C TYR A 143 -4.86 11.63 6.65
N LYS A 144 -5.22 10.37 6.92
CA LYS A 144 -6.20 10.02 7.95
C LYS A 144 -5.78 10.57 9.31
N GLY A 145 -6.69 11.29 9.98
CA GLY A 145 -6.46 11.87 11.30
C GLY A 145 -5.44 13.00 11.35
N ARG A 146 -5.00 13.52 10.20
CA ARG A 146 -4.07 14.66 10.10
C ARG A 146 -4.83 15.94 9.77
N SER A 147 -4.43 17.04 10.37
CA SER A 147 -4.93 18.38 10.02
C SER A 147 -3.97 19.01 9.01
N VAL A 148 -4.24 18.82 7.72
CA VAL A 148 -3.43 19.35 6.61
C VAL A 148 -4.33 20.21 5.72
N LYS A 149 -3.81 21.32 5.21
CA LYS A 149 -4.57 22.19 4.30
C LYS A 149 -4.78 21.48 2.97
N VAL A 150 -6.00 21.59 2.41
CA VAL A 150 -6.35 20.95 1.13
C VAL A 150 -5.39 21.33 0.00
N GLN A 151 -4.86 22.56 0.00
CA GLN A 151 -3.89 23.00 -1.00
C GLN A 151 -2.56 22.23 -0.92
N GLU A 152 -2.12 21.89 0.29
CA GLU A 152 -0.92 21.08 0.49
C GLU A 152 -1.15 19.65 0.04
N ILE A 153 -2.33 19.08 0.34
CA ILE A 153 -2.75 17.75 -0.13
C ILE A 153 -2.78 17.70 -1.65
N GLY A 154 -3.41 18.69 -2.30
CA GLY A 154 -3.48 18.77 -3.76
C GLY A 154 -2.10 18.86 -4.41
N ARG A 155 -1.18 19.62 -3.80
CA ARG A 155 0.22 19.72 -4.28
C ARG A 155 0.99 18.41 -4.10
N ASP A 156 0.84 17.77 -2.95
CA ASP A 156 1.55 16.54 -2.62
C ASP A 156 1.08 15.34 -3.45
N LEU A 157 -0.23 15.21 -3.65
CA LEU A 157 -0.83 14.14 -4.46
C LEU A 157 -0.89 14.48 -5.96
N GLY A 158 -0.68 15.75 -6.32
CA GLY A 158 -0.77 16.23 -7.70
C GLY A 158 -2.19 16.14 -8.24
N VAL A 159 -3.17 16.65 -7.50
CA VAL A 159 -4.59 16.66 -7.90
C VAL A 159 -5.19 18.04 -7.80
N ARG A 160 -6.17 18.33 -8.68
CA ARG A 160 -6.90 19.59 -8.67
C ARG A 160 -8.00 19.60 -7.62
N PHE A 161 -8.65 18.47 -7.39
CA PHE A 161 -9.80 18.37 -6.51
C PHE A 161 -9.56 17.41 -5.36
N VAL A 162 -10.13 17.74 -4.21
CA VAL A 162 -10.12 16.89 -3.03
C VAL A 162 -11.56 16.74 -2.54
N LEU A 163 -11.99 15.50 -2.34
CA LEU A 163 -13.25 15.16 -1.71
C LEU A 163 -12.98 14.82 -0.25
N GLU A 164 -13.66 15.50 0.66
CA GLU A 164 -13.64 15.16 2.08
C GLU A 164 -15.06 15.10 2.64
N GLY A 165 -15.23 14.52 3.82
CA GLY A 165 -16.55 14.26 4.33
C GLY A 165 -16.58 13.58 5.68
N SER A 166 -17.79 13.21 6.08
CA SER A 166 -18.06 12.48 7.31
C SER A 166 -19.20 11.49 7.16
N ILE A 167 -19.12 10.40 7.90
CA ILE A 167 -20.14 9.35 7.95
C ILE A 167 -20.58 9.17 9.39
N ARG A 168 -21.89 9.19 9.62
CA ARG A 168 -22.52 8.84 10.89
C ARG A 168 -23.51 7.72 10.66
N LYS A 169 -23.24 6.55 11.23
CA LYS A 169 -24.18 5.43 11.30
C LYS A 169 -24.79 5.39 12.69
N ALA A 170 -26.11 5.40 12.77
CA ALA A 170 -26.86 5.32 14.03
C ALA A 170 -28.06 4.38 13.85
N GLY A 171 -27.95 3.17 14.39
CA GLY A 171 -28.92 2.11 14.12
C GLY A 171 -29.04 1.85 12.62
N ASN A 172 -30.25 1.99 12.09
CA ASN A 172 -30.55 1.78 10.68
C ASN A 172 -30.46 3.05 9.81
N ARG A 173 -29.91 4.15 10.33
CA ARG A 173 -29.77 5.42 9.58
C ARG A 173 -28.31 5.70 9.31
N VAL A 174 -28.02 6.14 8.09
CA VAL A 174 -26.70 6.62 7.68
C VAL A 174 -26.82 8.05 7.19
N ARG A 175 -25.94 8.90 7.72
CA ARG A 175 -25.75 10.27 7.27
C ARG A 175 -24.37 10.44 6.70
N ILE A 176 -24.31 10.89 5.45
CA ILE A 176 -23.07 11.20 4.73
C ILE A 176 -23.05 12.69 4.46
N THR A 177 -21.95 13.35 4.83
CA THR A 177 -21.67 14.72 4.38
C THR A 177 -20.46 14.65 3.49
N ALA A 178 -20.53 15.22 2.29
CA ALA A 178 -19.42 15.22 1.35
C ALA A 178 -19.26 16.61 0.76
N GLN A 179 -18.01 17.02 0.57
CA GLN A 179 -17.66 18.29 -0.03
C GLN A 179 -16.48 18.15 -0.98
N LEU A 180 -16.63 18.74 -2.16
CA LEU A 180 -15.63 18.77 -3.22
C LEU A 180 -14.95 20.13 -3.21
N ILE A 181 -13.65 20.13 -3.04
CA ILE A 181 -12.84 21.33 -2.84
C ILE A 181 -11.82 21.44 -3.98
N ASP A 182 -11.67 22.65 -4.51
CA ASP A 182 -10.58 23.01 -5.42
C ASP A 182 -9.31 23.23 -4.62
N ALA A 183 -8.32 22.35 -4.79
CA ALA A 183 -7.07 22.40 -4.05
C ALA A 183 -6.14 23.55 -4.48
N ALA A 184 -6.39 24.25 -5.58
CA ALA A 184 -5.60 25.44 -5.90
C ALA A 184 -6.09 26.68 -5.15
N SER A 185 -7.41 26.84 -5.01
CA SER A 185 -8.03 28.02 -4.39
C SER A 185 -8.43 27.80 -2.93
N GLY A 186 -8.68 26.55 -2.53
CA GLY A 186 -9.36 26.19 -1.27
C GLY A 186 -10.88 26.42 -1.31
N GLY A 187 -11.45 26.76 -2.47
CA GLY A 187 -12.88 27.01 -2.63
C GLY A 187 -13.70 25.71 -2.69
N HIS A 188 -14.89 25.73 -2.11
CA HIS A 188 -15.85 24.63 -2.20
C HIS A 188 -16.61 24.71 -3.53
N LEU A 189 -16.51 23.67 -4.35
CA LEU A 189 -17.28 23.53 -5.60
C LEU A 189 -18.69 23.00 -5.33
N TRP A 190 -18.78 22.06 -4.40
CA TRP A 190 -20.01 21.37 -4.06
C TRP A 190 -19.92 20.87 -2.62
N ALA A 191 -21.05 20.93 -1.91
CA ALA A 191 -21.19 20.32 -0.60
C ALA A 191 -22.64 19.89 -0.44
N GLU A 192 -22.85 18.65 -0.01
CA GLU A 192 -24.19 18.09 0.16
C GLU A 192 -24.24 17.12 1.33
N ARG A 193 -25.44 16.92 1.85
CA ARG A 193 -25.72 16.00 2.95
C ARG A 193 -26.79 15.01 2.53
N PHE A 194 -26.47 13.74 2.70
CA PHE A 194 -27.35 12.61 2.45
C PHE A 194 -27.76 12.01 3.78
N ASP A 195 -29.05 11.78 3.97
CA ASP A 195 -29.62 11.21 5.18
C ASP A 195 -30.62 10.14 4.75
N ARG A 196 -30.25 8.87 4.89
CA ARG A 196 -30.94 7.73 4.30
C ARG A 196 -31.01 6.56 5.28
N ASP A 197 -31.88 5.61 4.96
CA ASP A 197 -31.89 4.32 5.62
C ASP A 197 -30.68 3.49 5.17
N LEU A 198 -30.13 2.65 6.03
CA LEU A 198 -28.99 1.78 5.71
C LEU A 198 -29.35 0.79 4.59
N THR A 199 -30.62 0.42 4.46
CA THR A 199 -31.09 -0.43 3.35
C THR A 199 -30.98 0.27 1.98
N ASP A 200 -30.94 1.60 1.96
CA ASP A 200 -30.74 2.43 0.76
C ASP A 200 -29.28 2.83 0.53
N ILE A 201 -28.32 2.22 1.24
CA ILE A 201 -26.92 2.67 1.23
C ILE A 201 -26.29 2.66 -0.16
N PHE A 202 -26.60 1.66 -0.99
CA PHE A 202 -26.10 1.57 -2.36
C PHE A 202 -26.66 2.68 -3.25
N ALA A 203 -27.95 2.97 -3.14
CA ALA A 203 -28.56 4.10 -3.87
C ALA A 203 -27.95 5.44 -3.43
N THR A 204 -27.57 5.54 -2.15
CA THR A 204 -26.90 6.71 -1.61
C THR A 204 -25.49 6.86 -2.18
N GLN A 205 -24.74 5.78 -2.32
CA GLN A 205 -23.42 5.78 -2.96
C GLN A 205 -23.53 6.18 -4.44
N ASP A 206 -24.47 5.60 -5.18
CA ASP A 206 -24.76 5.95 -6.58
C ASP A 206 -25.01 7.47 -6.72
N GLU A 207 -25.87 8.02 -5.85
CA GLU A 207 -26.22 9.44 -5.84
C GLU A 207 -24.99 10.32 -5.56
N VAL A 208 -24.15 9.96 -4.58
CA VAL A 208 -22.92 10.70 -4.26
C VAL A 208 -21.97 10.73 -5.47
N VAL A 209 -21.75 9.58 -6.12
CA VAL A 209 -20.91 9.49 -7.32
C VAL A 209 -21.47 10.34 -8.46
N GLU A 210 -22.78 10.27 -8.72
CA GLU A 210 -23.45 11.09 -9.75
C GLU A 210 -23.28 12.60 -9.49
N LYS A 211 -23.38 13.04 -8.23
CA LYS A 211 -23.14 14.45 -7.85
C LYS A 211 -21.70 14.88 -8.06
N ILE A 212 -20.72 14.04 -7.71
CA ILE A 212 -19.29 14.32 -7.90
C ILE A 212 -18.99 14.45 -9.39
N VAL A 213 -19.45 13.50 -10.21
CA VAL A 213 -19.27 13.52 -11.67
C VAL A 213 -19.88 14.78 -12.29
N GLY A 214 -21.10 15.15 -11.85
CA GLY A 214 -21.76 16.38 -12.28
C GLY A 214 -20.99 17.64 -11.88
N ALA A 215 -20.50 17.73 -10.65
CA ALA A 215 -19.73 18.86 -10.15
C ALA A 215 -18.38 19.02 -10.87
N LEU A 216 -17.76 17.91 -11.30
CA LEU A 216 -16.53 17.89 -12.09
C LEU A 216 -16.76 18.11 -13.60
N ALA A 217 -18.02 18.24 -14.03
CA ALA A 217 -18.40 18.33 -15.45
C ALA A 217 -17.83 17.19 -16.32
N VAL A 218 -17.79 15.97 -15.77
CA VAL A 218 -17.25 14.79 -16.45
C VAL A 218 -18.37 14.05 -17.18
N ASN A 219 -18.13 13.73 -18.45
CA ASN A 219 -19.07 12.93 -19.25
C ASN A 219 -18.74 11.44 -19.10
N LEU A 220 -19.71 10.66 -18.66
CA LEU A 220 -19.61 9.20 -18.62
C LEU A 220 -19.97 8.59 -19.98
N THR A 221 -19.19 7.60 -20.40
CA THR A 221 -19.62 6.71 -21.49
C THR A 221 -20.80 5.86 -21.04
N HIS A 222 -21.60 5.37 -22.00
CA HIS A 222 -22.71 4.46 -21.69
C HIS A 222 -22.25 3.21 -20.92
N GLY A 223 -21.06 2.68 -21.24
CA GLY A 223 -20.47 1.54 -20.56
C GLY A 223 -20.11 1.84 -19.11
N GLU A 224 -19.49 2.98 -18.83
CA GLU A 224 -19.15 3.42 -17.45
C GLU A 224 -20.41 3.64 -16.62
N ALA A 225 -21.41 4.35 -17.15
CA ALA A 225 -22.67 4.60 -16.46
C ALA A 225 -23.39 3.28 -16.08
N LYS A 226 -23.39 2.29 -16.98
CA LYS A 226 -23.97 0.96 -16.71
C LYS A 226 -23.19 0.20 -15.63
N ARG A 227 -21.86 0.30 -15.61
CA ARG A 227 -21.02 -0.37 -14.61
C ARG A 227 -21.17 0.25 -13.22
N LEU A 228 -21.18 1.58 -13.13
CA LEU A 228 -21.39 2.29 -11.86
C LEU A 228 -22.74 1.91 -11.22
N ARG A 229 -23.79 1.72 -12.03
CA ARG A 229 -25.13 1.31 -11.56
C ARG A 229 -25.28 -0.17 -11.24
N ARG A 230 -24.31 -1.02 -11.62
CA ARG A 230 -24.38 -2.46 -11.34
C ARG A 230 -24.01 -2.71 -9.88
N ARG A 231 -25.02 -3.04 -9.09
CA ARG A 231 -24.85 -3.39 -7.68
C ARG A 231 -24.16 -4.75 -7.55
N GLY A 232 -23.14 -4.81 -6.70
CA GLY A 232 -22.42 -6.06 -6.40
C GLY A 232 -23.27 -7.05 -5.57
N THR A 233 -24.04 -6.53 -4.61
CA THR A 233 -24.95 -7.31 -3.77
C THR A 233 -26.20 -6.48 -3.43
N ALA A 234 -27.31 -7.16 -3.12
CA ALA A 234 -28.49 -6.56 -2.51
C ALA A 234 -28.55 -6.78 -0.98
N SER A 235 -27.65 -7.59 -0.43
CA SER A 235 -27.58 -7.90 1.00
C SER A 235 -26.65 -6.93 1.71
N VAL A 236 -27.23 -6.07 2.55
CA VAL A 236 -26.47 -5.16 3.42
C VAL A 236 -25.56 -5.94 4.37
N GLU A 237 -26.01 -7.09 4.87
CA GLU A 237 -25.21 -7.93 5.78
C GLU A 237 -23.99 -8.53 5.06
N ALA A 238 -24.16 -9.02 3.82
CA ALA A 238 -23.04 -9.52 3.02
C ALA A 238 -22.03 -8.40 2.72
N TYR A 239 -22.53 -7.20 2.43
CA TYR A 239 -21.72 -6.01 2.20
C TYR A 239 -20.91 -5.59 3.44
N GLU A 240 -21.54 -5.43 4.60
CA GLU A 240 -20.82 -5.09 5.84
C GLU A 240 -19.79 -6.16 6.21
N THR A 241 -20.13 -7.44 6.03
CA THR A 241 -19.22 -8.57 6.25
C THR A 241 -18.00 -8.48 5.31
N TRP A 242 -18.23 -8.18 4.04
CA TRP A 242 -17.18 -8.00 3.05
C TRP A 242 -16.26 -6.82 3.37
N LEU A 243 -16.80 -5.68 3.81
CA LEU A 243 -16.00 -4.52 4.24
C LEU A 243 -15.05 -4.87 5.39
N ARG A 244 -15.52 -5.66 6.37
CA ARG A 244 -14.67 -6.13 7.47
C ARG A 244 -13.56 -7.05 6.97
N ALA A 245 -13.86 -7.97 6.05
CA ALA A 245 -12.86 -8.84 5.46
C ALA A 245 -11.77 -8.05 4.70
N ARG A 246 -12.18 -7.03 3.94
CA ARG A 246 -11.26 -6.13 3.21
C ARG A 246 -10.33 -5.39 4.16
N GLU A 247 -10.86 -4.85 5.26
CA GLU A 247 -10.04 -4.19 6.27
C GLU A 247 -9.03 -5.16 6.92
N CYS A 248 -9.43 -6.39 7.24
CA CYS A 248 -8.51 -7.43 7.73
C CYS A 248 -7.39 -7.73 6.73
N LEU A 249 -7.72 -7.83 5.43
CA LEU A 249 -6.75 -8.08 4.37
C LEU A 249 -5.77 -6.89 4.20
N ASN A 250 -6.27 -5.66 4.28
CA ASN A 250 -5.47 -4.44 4.15
C ASN A 250 -4.36 -4.34 5.21
N ARG A 251 -4.54 -4.92 6.39
CA ARG A 251 -3.50 -4.97 7.44
C ARG A 251 -2.25 -5.75 7.03
N SER A 252 -2.36 -6.67 6.06
CA SER A 252 -1.23 -7.43 5.52
C SER A 252 -0.43 -8.22 6.57
N THR A 253 -1.09 -8.72 7.63
CA THR A 253 -0.50 -9.60 8.64
C THR A 253 -1.02 -11.02 8.49
N ARG A 254 -0.30 -12.03 9.02
CA ARG A 254 -0.74 -13.44 8.99
C ARG A 254 -2.14 -13.61 9.59
N ASP A 255 -2.35 -13.03 10.77
CA ASP A 255 -3.66 -13.07 11.45
C ASP A 255 -4.73 -12.32 10.67
N GLY A 256 -4.39 -11.17 10.07
CA GLY A 256 -5.30 -10.38 9.24
C GLY A 256 -5.76 -11.16 8.01
N VAL A 257 -4.84 -11.83 7.31
CA VAL A 257 -5.15 -12.69 6.15
C VAL A 257 -5.98 -13.90 6.56
N ALA A 258 -5.65 -14.57 7.68
CA ALA A 258 -6.42 -15.69 8.19
C ALA A 258 -7.87 -15.28 8.55
N GLN A 259 -8.04 -14.15 9.23
CA GLN A 259 -9.36 -13.58 9.54
C GLN A 259 -10.11 -13.20 8.26
N ALA A 260 -9.45 -12.54 7.30
CA ALA A 260 -10.07 -12.15 6.04
C ALA A 260 -10.62 -13.37 5.29
N LYS A 261 -9.87 -14.48 5.19
CA LYS A 261 -10.34 -15.73 4.56
C LYS A 261 -11.64 -16.23 5.20
N THR A 262 -11.72 -16.26 6.53
CA THR A 262 -12.92 -16.69 7.27
C THR A 262 -14.11 -15.76 7.00
N ILE A 263 -13.89 -14.45 7.08
CA ILE A 263 -14.95 -13.46 6.92
C ILE A 263 -15.45 -13.40 5.46
N TYR A 264 -14.56 -13.52 4.46
CA TYR A 264 -14.98 -13.60 3.06
C TYR A 264 -15.84 -14.82 2.77
N ARG A 265 -15.50 -16.00 3.33
CA ARG A 265 -16.36 -17.20 3.21
C ARG A 265 -17.74 -16.93 3.79
N ARG A 266 -17.83 -16.25 4.93
CA ARG A 266 -19.12 -15.85 5.50
C ARG A 266 -19.90 -14.88 4.59
N ALA A 267 -19.23 -13.91 3.96
CA ALA A 267 -19.88 -13.02 3.00
C ALA A 267 -20.44 -13.79 1.79
N ILE A 268 -19.71 -14.81 1.31
CA ILE A 268 -20.16 -15.71 0.22
C ILE A 268 -21.36 -16.57 0.66
N GLU A 269 -21.41 -17.04 1.90
CA GLU A 269 -22.58 -17.76 2.43
C GLU A 269 -23.83 -16.87 2.47
N LEU A 270 -23.66 -15.59 2.82
CA LEU A 270 -24.75 -14.61 2.88
C LEU A 270 -25.25 -14.22 1.49
N ASP A 271 -24.35 -14.13 0.50
CA ASP A 271 -24.69 -13.90 -0.91
C ASP A 271 -23.73 -14.66 -1.85
N PRO A 272 -24.13 -15.86 -2.32
CA PRO A 272 -23.31 -16.68 -3.20
C PRO A 272 -23.02 -16.07 -4.58
N ASN A 273 -23.70 -14.99 -4.97
CA ASN A 273 -23.48 -14.30 -6.24
C ASN A 273 -22.63 -13.03 -6.07
N PHE A 274 -22.14 -12.74 -4.86
CA PHE A 274 -21.35 -11.55 -4.59
C PHE A 274 -19.90 -11.71 -5.11
N ALA A 275 -19.69 -11.34 -6.37
CA ALA A 275 -18.44 -11.55 -7.11
C ALA A 275 -17.20 -11.00 -6.38
N VAL A 276 -17.28 -9.79 -5.80
CA VAL A 276 -16.15 -9.18 -5.09
C VAL A 276 -15.76 -9.89 -3.79
N ALA A 277 -16.67 -10.65 -3.16
CA ALA A 277 -16.33 -11.50 -2.03
C ALA A 277 -15.51 -12.72 -2.45
N HIS A 278 -15.83 -13.29 -3.62
CA HIS A 278 -15.05 -14.38 -4.23
C HIS A 278 -13.66 -13.89 -4.66
N ALA A 279 -13.58 -12.71 -5.27
CA ALA A 279 -12.32 -12.06 -5.62
C ALA A 279 -11.48 -11.74 -4.37
N GLY A 280 -12.08 -11.20 -3.32
CA GLY A 280 -11.42 -10.92 -2.04
C GLY A 280 -10.85 -12.17 -1.37
N LEU A 281 -11.61 -13.28 -1.34
CA LEU A 281 -11.12 -14.56 -0.83
C LEU A 281 -9.91 -15.06 -1.64
N THR A 282 -9.98 -14.95 -2.96
CA THR A 282 -8.89 -15.33 -3.87
C THR A 282 -7.62 -14.53 -3.56
N LEU A 283 -7.73 -13.21 -3.40
CA LEU A 283 -6.59 -12.35 -3.06
C LEU A 283 -6.02 -12.67 -1.67
N ALA A 284 -6.87 -13.02 -0.70
CA ALA A 284 -6.42 -13.45 0.62
C ALA A 284 -5.65 -14.78 0.56
N LEU A 285 -6.10 -15.75 -0.25
CA LEU A 285 -5.40 -17.01 -0.47
C LEU A 285 -4.07 -16.80 -1.20
N ILE A 286 -4.02 -15.90 -2.18
CA ILE A 286 -2.77 -15.52 -2.85
C ILE A 286 -1.82 -14.82 -1.87
N ALA A 287 -2.31 -13.90 -1.04
CA ALA A 287 -1.49 -13.25 -0.01
C ALA A 287 -0.87 -14.27 0.96
N ASP A 288 -1.63 -15.28 1.36
CA ASP A 288 -1.19 -16.39 2.21
C ASP A 288 -0.10 -17.24 1.52
N TYR A 289 -0.29 -17.54 0.22
CA TYR A 289 0.67 -18.28 -0.60
C TYR A 289 1.99 -17.51 -0.80
N VAL A 290 1.93 -16.25 -1.24
CA VAL A 290 3.15 -15.46 -1.56
C VAL A 290 3.96 -15.08 -0.33
N SER A 291 3.32 -15.07 0.84
CA SER A 291 3.96 -14.78 2.12
C SER A 291 4.50 -16.03 2.82
N ASP A 292 4.39 -17.20 2.17
CA ASP A 292 4.82 -18.50 2.70
C ASP A 292 4.16 -18.87 4.04
N TRP A 293 2.86 -18.52 4.18
CA TRP A 293 2.06 -18.81 5.37
C TRP A 293 1.14 -20.01 5.21
N ALA A 294 0.89 -20.43 3.97
CA ALA A 294 0.06 -21.57 3.64
C ALA A 294 0.73 -22.88 4.03
N GLU A 295 0.02 -23.72 4.80
CA GLU A 295 0.51 -25.05 5.20
C GLU A 295 0.62 -26.02 4.00
N ASP A 296 -0.34 -25.93 3.08
CA ASP A 296 -0.31 -26.62 1.79
C ASP A 296 -0.40 -25.59 0.64
N PRO A 297 0.76 -25.15 0.10
CA PRO A 297 0.81 -24.15 -0.96
C PRO A 297 0.14 -24.60 -2.26
N ALA A 298 0.15 -25.90 -2.57
CA ALA A 298 -0.46 -26.41 -3.80
C ALA A 298 -1.99 -26.36 -3.69
N GLN A 299 -2.53 -26.83 -2.57
CA GLN A 299 -3.97 -26.75 -2.30
C GLN A 299 -4.45 -25.30 -2.21
N ALA A 300 -3.66 -24.40 -1.61
CA ALA A 300 -3.99 -22.98 -1.53
C ALA A 300 -4.15 -22.35 -2.93
N LEU A 301 -3.27 -22.67 -3.88
CA LEU A 301 -3.39 -22.21 -5.27
C LEU A 301 -4.59 -22.85 -6.00
N ASP A 302 -4.86 -24.14 -5.81
CA ASP A 302 -6.03 -24.82 -6.37
C ASP A 302 -7.34 -24.19 -5.88
N GLU A 303 -7.41 -23.88 -4.59
CA GLU A 303 -8.54 -23.17 -4.00
C GLU A 303 -8.66 -21.74 -4.55
N ALA A 304 -7.55 -20.99 -4.59
CA ALA A 304 -7.55 -19.62 -5.10
C ALA A 304 -8.03 -19.55 -6.56
N GLU A 305 -7.59 -20.49 -7.40
CA GLU A 305 -8.02 -20.54 -8.81
C GLU A 305 -9.51 -20.79 -8.95
N ARG A 306 -10.06 -21.73 -8.18
CA ARG A 306 -11.50 -22.01 -8.18
C ARG A 306 -12.32 -20.76 -7.84
N TRP A 307 -11.93 -20.05 -6.78
CA TRP A 307 -12.62 -18.84 -6.37
C TRP A 307 -12.42 -17.68 -7.35
N GLY A 308 -11.23 -17.52 -7.92
CA GLY A 308 -10.92 -16.48 -8.88
C GLY A 308 -11.71 -16.63 -10.17
N ARG A 309 -11.79 -17.86 -10.71
CA ARG A 309 -12.62 -18.18 -11.88
C ARG A 309 -14.09 -17.92 -11.58
N ARG A 310 -14.57 -18.35 -10.41
CA ARG A 310 -15.96 -18.09 -9.98
C ARG A 310 -16.28 -16.60 -9.90
N ALA A 311 -15.35 -15.78 -9.43
CA ALA A 311 -15.53 -14.33 -9.34
C ALA A 311 -15.76 -13.69 -10.73
N VAL A 312 -15.00 -14.13 -11.74
CA VAL A 312 -15.15 -13.67 -13.14
C VAL A 312 -16.44 -14.20 -13.77
N GLU A 313 -16.79 -15.48 -13.53
CA GLU A 313 -18.07 -16.06 -14.00
C GLU A 313 -19.29 -15.31 -13.47
N LEU A 314 -19.24 -14.88 -12.20
CA LEU A 314 -20.31 -14.12 -11.57
C LEU A 314 -20.43 -12.71 -12.14
N ASN A 315 -19.30 -12.04 -12.40
CA ASN A 315 -19.29 -10.70 -12.99
C ASN A 315 -17.98 -10.39 -13.74
N ASP A 316 -18.02 -10.48 -15.07
CA ASP A 316 -16.92 -10.17 -16.00
C ASP A 316 -16.72 -8.66 -16.27
N GLN A 317 -17.49 -7.82 -15.58
CA GLN A 317 -17.34 -6.36 -15.57
C GLN A 317 -16.78 -5.85 -14.24
N GLU A 318 -16.39 -6.74 -13.33
CA GLU A 318 -15.80 -6.40 -12.03
C GLU A 318 -14.26 -6.40 -12.13
N PRO A 319 -13.58 -5.24 -12.03
CA PRO A 319 -12.12 -5.17 -12.10
C PRO A 319 -11.41 -6.07 -11.08
N LEU A 320 -11.93 -6.15 -9.85
CA LEU A 320 -11.31 -6.94 -8.79
C LEU A 320 -11.31 -8.44 -9.09
N SER A 321 -12.33 -8.95 -9.78
CA SER A 321 -12.40 -10.36 -10.21
C SER A 321 -11.26 -10.71 -11.16
N HIS A 322 -11.00 -9.84 -12.15
CA HIS A 322 -9.91 -10.00 -13.10
C HIS A 322 -8.54 -9.84 -12.43
N MET A 323 -8.40 -8.90 -11.48
CA MET A 323 -7.18 -8.78 -10.67
C MET A 323 -6.88 -10.06 -9.89
N ALA A 324 -7.91 -10.63 -9.25
CA ALA A 324 -7.81 -11.85 -8.47
C ALA A 324 -7.39 -13.05 -9.32
N LEU A 325 -8.10 -13.32 -10.43
CA LEU A 325 -7.76 -14.42 -11.32
C LEU A 325 -6.38 -14.23 -11.97
N GLY A 326 -6.05 -13.02 -12.43
CA GLY A 326 -4.73 -12.74 -13.00
C GLY A 326 -3.59 -12.99 -12.00
N SER A 327 -3.80 -12.67 -10.73
CA SER A 327 -2.83 -12.95 -9.66
C SER A 327 -2.63 -14.45 -9.46
N VAL A 328 -3.68 -15.26 -9.55
CA VAL A 328 -3.55 -16.72 -9.49
C VAL A 328 -2.77 -17.25 -10.68
N LEU A 329 -3.13 -16.83 -11.90
CA LEU A 329 -2.50 -17.28 -13.14
C LEU A 329 -1.01 -16.94 -13.17
N LEU A 330 -0.63 -15.77 -12.63
CA LEU A 330 0.76 -15.37 -12.46
C LEU A 330 1.57 -16.41 -11.66
N TRP A 331 1.07 -16.82 -10.50
CA TRP A 331 1.74 -17.81 -9.63
C TRP A 331 1.61 -19.24 -10.14
N ARG A 332 0.63 -19.52 -11.01
CA ARG A 332 0.56 -20.74 -11.82
C ARG A 332 1.53 -20.76 -13.01
N ARG A 333 2.29 -19.68 -13.21
CA ARG A 333 3.20 -19.50 -14.35
C ARG A 333 2.49 -19.38 -15.70
N ASP A 334 1.16 -19.20 -15.71
CA ASP A 334 0.40 -18.81 -16.90
C ASP A 334 0.45 -17.28 -17.06
N LEU A 335 1.60 -16.78 -17.49
CA LEU A 335 1.86 -15.34 -17.58
C LEU A 335 1.04 -14.68 -18.68
N ASP A 336 0.77 -15.38 -19.78
CA ASP A 336 -0.01 -14.85 -20.88
C ASP A 336 -1.49 -14.73 -20.48
N GLY A 337 -2.03 -15.72 -19.75
CA GLY A 337 -3.34 -15.64 -19.10
C GLY A 337 -3.42 -14.52 -18.06
N ALA A 338 -2.42 -14.41 -17.18
CA ALA A 338 -2.36 -13.34 -16.19
C ALA A 338 -2.41 -11.93 -16.82
N LEU A 339 -1.61 -11.71 -17.87
CA LEU A 339 -1.59 -10.45 -18.60
C LEU A 339 -2.92 -10.16 -19.34
N ALA A 340 -3.63 -11.20 -19.81
CA ALA A 340 -4.95 -11.03 -20.40
C ALA A 340 -5.97 -10.53 -19.37
N GLU A 341 -6.00 -11.15 -18.19
CA GLU A 341 -6.86 -10.74 -17.07
C GLU A 341 -6.53 -9.32 -16.58
N PHE A 342 -5.25 -8.99 -16.41
CA PHE A 342 -4.85 -7.65 -16.01
C PHE A 342 -5.19 -6.58 -17.07
N ARG A 343 -5.06 -6.89 -18.36
CA ARG A 343 -5.51 -5.98 -19.43
C ARG A 343 -7.02 -5.74 -19.34
N ARG A 344 -7.80 -6.78 -19.06
CA ARG A 344 -9.26 -6.65 -18.89
C ARG A 344 -9.61 -5.80 -17.67
N MET A 345 -8.94 -6.02 -16.55
CA MET A 345 -9.04 -5.18 -15.35
C MET A 345 -8.75 -3.70 -15.65
N ILE A 346 -7.62 -3.37 -16.28
CA ILE A 346 -7.25 -1.96 -16.59
C ILE A 346 -8.26 -1.31 -17.54
N ALA A 347 -8.82 -2.08 -18.48
CA ALA A 347 -9.86 -1.56 -19.38
C ALA A 347 -11.17 -1.23 -18.63
N LEU A 348 -11.45 -1.90 -17.51
CA LEU A 348 -12.62 -1.64 -16.66
C LEU A 348 -12.37 -0.57 -15.60
N ASP A 349 -11.16 -0.54 -15.05
CA ASP A 349 -10.66 0.43 -14.07
C ASP A 349 -9.26 0.93 -14.46
N PRO A 350 -9.18 2.04 -15.22
CA PRO A 350 -7.90 2.59 -15.67
C PRO A 350 -7.08 3.25 -14.54
N ASN A 351 -7.71 3.58 -13.40
CA ASN A 351 -7.05 4.19 -12.25
C ASN A 351 -6.69 3.17 -11.15
N PHE A 352 -6.80 1.86 -11.42
CA PHE A 352 -6.46 0.81 -10.46
C PHE A 352 -4.93 0.69 -10.25
N ALA A 353 -4.38 1.49 -9.33
CA ALA A 353 -2.94 1.55 -9.07
C ALA A 353 -2.30 0.18 -8.74
N GLN A 354 -2.96 -0.62 -7.91
CA GLN A 354 -2.50 -1.97 -7.59
C GLN A 354 -2.50 -2.89 -8.82
N GLY A 355 -3.50 -2.74 -9.68
CA GLY A 355 -3.60 -3.46 -10.95
C GLY A 355 -2.45 -3.15 -11.92
N HIS A 356 -2.07 -1.88 -12.03
CA HIS A 356 -0.88 -1.46 -12.79
C HIS A 356 0.41 -2.04 -12.20
N SER A 357 0.54 -2.08 -10.88
CA SER A 357 1.69 -2.73 -10.20
C SER A 357 1.76 -4.24 -10.50
N ALA A 358 0.63 -4.94 -10.42
CA ALA A 358 0.54 -6.37 -10.73
C ALA A 358 0.84 -6.66 -12.20
N THR A 359 0.39 -5.79 -13.11
CA THR A 359 0.73 -5.85 -14.54
C THR A 359 2.24 -5.70 -14.75
N GLY A 360 2.88 -4.74 -14.08
CA GLY A 360 4.33 -4.58 -14.13
C GLY A 360 5.08 -5.81 -13.64
N LEU A 361 4.63 -6.43 -12.54
CA LEU A 361 5.21 -7.67 -12.04
C LEU A 361 5.10 -8.81 -13.05
N ALA A 362 3.91 -9.02 -13.65
CA ALA A 362 3.69 -10.06 -14.65
C ALA A 362 4.50 -9.82 -15.94
N LEU A 363 4.58 -8.56 -16.40
CA LEU A 363 5.41 -8.18 -17.55
C LEU A 363 6.90 -8.47 -17.29
N MET A 364 7.38 -8.19 -16.08
CA MET A 364 8.76 -8.49 -15.70
C MET A 364 9.02 -10.00 -15.77
N TYR A 365 8.18 -10.84 -15.16
CA TYR A 365 8.33 -12.30 -15.25
C TYR A 365 8.14 -12.85 -16.67
N ALA A 366 7.39 -12.16 -17.52
CA ALA A 366 7.21 -12.50 -18.93
C ALA A 366 8.39 -12.06 -19.83
N GLY A 367 9.47 -11.51 -19.25
CA GLY A 367 10.65 -11.06 -20.00
C GLY A 367 10.46 -9.71 -20.70
N ARG A 368 9.52 -8.88 -20.23
CA ARG A 368 9.17 -7.56 -20.80
C ARG A 368 9.42 -6.42 -19.81
N PRO A 369 10.67 -6.24 -19.29
CA PRO A 369 10.95 -5.32 -18.20
C PRO A 369 10.80 -3.83 -18.57
N ALA A 370 10.96 -3.45 -19.84
CA ALA A 370 10.75 -2.06 -20.26
C ALA A 370 9.27 -1.63 -20.11
N GLU A 371 8.35 -2.46 -20.59
CA GLU A 371 6.91 -2.24 -20.41
C GLU A 371 6.49 -2.35 -18.93
N ALA A 372 7.18 -3.17 -18.15
CA ALA A 372 6.97 -3.24 -16.71
C ALA A 372 7.27 -1.89 -16.02
N LEU A 373 8.34 -1.18 -16.41
CA LEU A 373 8.65 0.14 -15.86
C LEU A 373 7.55 1.16 -16.17
N GLU A 374 6.95 1.12 -17.35
CA GLU A 374 5.83 2.00 -17.73
C GLU A 374 4.61 1.76 -16.83
N ALA A 375 4.21 0.49 -16.68
CA ALA A 375 3.07 0.12 -15.82
C ALA A 375 3.32 0.50 -14.35
N ILE A 376 4.53 0.25 -13.83
CA ILE A 376 4.92 0.62 -12.46
C ILE A 376 4.91 2.14 -12.28
N ALA A 377 5.36 2.91 -13.27
CA ALA A 377 5.34 4.37 -13.21
C ALA A 377 3.90 4.91 -13.12
N VAL A 378 2.96 4.33 -13.89
CA VAL A 378 1.53 4.66 -13.78
C VAL A 378 1.00 4.35 -12.38
N ALA A 379 1.32 3.17 -11.84
CA ALA A 379 0.92 2.79 -10.49
C ALA A 379 1.43 3.78 -9.42
N MET A 380 2.71 4.16 -9.48
CA MET A 380 3.30 5.13 -8.54
C MET A 380 2.70 6.53 -8.70
N ARG A 381 2.25 6.91 -9.89
CA ARG A 381 1.60 8.20 -10.13
C ARG A 381 0.19 8.24 -9.56
N LEU A 382 -0.57 7.15 -9.71
CA LEU A 382 -1.89 6.95 -9.12
C LEU A 382 -1.84 6.77 -7.60
N ASP A 383 -0.75 6.22 -7.07
CA ASP A 383 -0.51 6.02 -5.64
C ASP A 383 0.84 6.62 -5.19
N PRO A 384 0.97 7.95 -5.03
CA PRO A 384 2.22 8.58 -4.55
C PRO A 384 2.79 8.03 -3.23
N HIS A 385 1.94 7.50 -2.35
CA HIS A 385 2.27 6.78 -1.12
C HIS A 385 2.17 5.25 -1.29
N TYR A 386 2.59 4.75 -2.45
CA TYR A 386 2.62 3.32 -2.77
C TYR A 386 3.29 2.47 -1.68
N SER A 387 2.81 1.24 -1.57
CA SER A 387 3.41 0.21 -0.72
C SER A 387 4.88 -0.01 -1.08
N GLY A 388 5.72 -0.27 -0.07
CA GLY A 388 7.15 -0.50 -0.26
C GLY A 388 7.46 -1.55 -1.34
N ILE A 389 6.59 -2.56 -1.50
CA ILE A 389 6.77 -3.62 -2.52
C ILE A 389 6.96 -3.11 -3.94
N VAL A 390 6.34 -1.97 -4.30
CA VAL A 390 6.47 -1.38 -5.63
C VAL A 390 7.92 -0.98 -5.94
N LEU A 391 8.71 -0.58 -4.93
CA LEU A 391 10.15 -0.30 -5.11
C LEU A 391 10.95 -1.55 -5.50
N HIS A 392 10.55 -2.71 -4.98
CA HIS A 392 11.21 -3.97 -5.34
C HIS A 392 10.90 -4.33 -6.79
N PHE A 393 9.65 -4.19 -7.23
CA PHE A 393 9.28 -4.45 -8.63
C PHE A 393 10.00 -3.50 -9.58
N LEU A 394 10.09 -2.21 -9.22
CA LEU A 394 10.84 -1.22 -9.99
C LEU A 394 12.33 -1.58 -10.09
N ALA A 395 12.94 -2.02 -8.99
CA ALA A 395 14.33 -2.45 -8.95
C ALA A 395 14.57 -3.71 -9.77
N GLN A 396 13.66 -4.67 -9.71
CA GLN A 396 13.75 -5.92 -10.46
C GLN A 396 13.65 -5.69 -11.97
N ALA A 397 12.78 -4.78 -12.42
CA ALA A 397 12.71 -4.36 -13.81
C ALA A 397 14.01 -3.65 -14.26
N ASN A 398 14.55 -2.72 -13.45
CA ASN A 398 15.83 -2.06 -13.73
C ASN A 398 17.01 -3.05 -13.76
N PHE A 399 17.07 -3.98 -12.82
CA PHE A 399 18.07 -5.05 -12.80
C PHE A 399 18.03 -5.87 -14.10
N SER A 400 16.83 -6.25 -14.54
CA SER A 400 16.64 -7.02 -15.77
C SER A 400 17.08 -6.28 -17.04
N LEU A 401 17.06 -4.94 -17.01
CA LEU A 401 17.56 -4.07 -18.08
C LEU A 401 19.06 -3.76 -17.96
N GLY A 402 19.75 -4.24 -16.92
CA GLY A 402 21.15 -3.93 -16.64
C GLY A 402 21.38 -2.57 -15.97
N ASN A 403 20.32 -1.87 -15.56
CA ASN A 403 20.38 -0.57 -14.87
C ASN A 403 20.64 -0.78 -13.36
N TYR A 404 21.80 -1.37 -13.03
CA TYR A 404 22.08 -1.84 -11.67
C TYR A 404 22.16 -0.71 -10.64
N GLU A 405 22.71 0.47 -10.97
CA GLU A 405 22.74 1.62 -10.06
C GLU A 405 21.33 2.12 -9.70
N ALA A 406 20.42 2.16 -10.68
CA ALA A 406 19.03 2.54 -10.44
C ALA A 406 18.34 1.53 -9.52
N ALA A 407 18.57 0.23 -9.75
CA ALA A 407 18.06 -0.83 -8.89
C ALA A 407 18.62 -0.74 -7.46
N VAL A 408 19.91 -0.41 -7.29
CA VAL A 408 20.54 -0.20 -5.96
C VAL A 408 19.81 0.88 -5.17
N GLU A 409 19.57 2.04 -5.78
CA GLU A 409 18.89 3.16 -5.11
C GLU A 409 17.48 2.76 -4.66
N GLN A 410 16.74 2.08 -5.53
CA GLN A 410 15.37 1.64 -5.26
C GLN A 410 15.32 0.58 -4.15
N LEU A 411 16.27 -0.37 -4.14
CA LEU A 411 16.36 -1.42 -3.12
C LEU A 411 16.79 -0.88 -1.77
N ARG A 412 17.72 0.09 -1.72
CA ARG A 412 18.08 0.78 -0.48
C ARG A 412 16.87 1.48 0.13
N ARG A 413 16.09 2.21 -0.68
CA ARG A 413 14.82 2.82 -0.24
C ARG A 413 13.82 1.78 0.25
N ARG A 414 13.74 0.61 -0.40
CA ARG A 414 12.89 -0.50 0.06
C ARG A 414 13.33 -1.02 1.42
N ILE A 415 14.61 -1.35 1.59
CA ILE A 415 15.14 -1.92 2.83
C ILE A 415 14.96 -0.93 4.00
N ALA A 416 15.13 0.37 3.75
CA ALA A 416 14.85 1.41 4.76
C ALA A 416 13.37 1.42 5.20
N ARG A 417 12.43 1.20 4.28
CA ARG A 417 10.98 1.11 4.59
C ARG A 417 10.57 -0.25 5.15
N THR A 418 11.28 -1.31 4.82
CA THR A 418 10.96 -2.69 5.22
C THR A 418 12.25 -3.45 5.55
N PRO A 419 12.80 -3.26 6.77
CA PRO A 419 14.09 -3.85 7.14
C PRO A 419 14.09 -5.38 7.16
N GLY A 420 12.93 -6.04 7.22
CA GLY A 420 12.82 -7.50 7.21
C GLY A 420 12.83 -8.17 5.83
N THR A 421 13.05 -7.47 4.71
CA THR A 421 12.97 -8.12 3.39
C THR A 421 14.27 -8.83 3.02
N ASP A 422 14.21 -10.15 2.83
CA ASP A 422 15.30 -10.98 2.33
C ASP A 422 15.51 -10.84 0.81
N SER A 423 14.42 -10.89 0.03
CA SER A 423 14.42 -10.83 -1.44
C SER A 423 15.03 -9.54 -1.99
N SER A 424 14.80 -8.40 -1.34
CA SER A 424 15.42 -7.13 -1.74
C SER A 424 16.93 -7.12 -1.45
N ARG A 425 17.37 -7.78 -0.37
CA ARG A 425 18.82 -7.91 -0.07
C ARG A 425 19.51 -8.84 -1.04
N MET A 426 18.87 -9.94 -1.43
CA MET A 426 19.39 -10.85 -2.45
C MET A 426 19.63 -10.08 -3.76
N LEU A 427 18.61 -9.36 -4.24
CA LEU A 427 18.72 -8.61 -5.47
C LEU A 427 19.74 -7.47 -5.37
N LEU A 428 19.86 -6.82 -4.21
CA LEU A 428 20.84 -5.76 -3.97
C LEU A 428 22.27 -6.30 -3.97
N ALA A 429 22.52 -7.46 -3.34
CA ALA A 429 23.80 -8.14 -3.38
C ALA A 429 24.18 -8.53 -4.83
N ALA A 430 23.22 -9.02 -5.61
CA ALA A 430 23.43 -9.31 -7.02
C ALA A 430 23.78 -8.05 -7.83
N CYS A 431 23.07 -6.92 -7.60
CA CYS A 431 23.41 -5.63 -8.22
C CYS A 431 24.86 -5.23 -7.92
N TYR A 432 25.28 -5.30 -6.66
CA TYR A 432 26.65 -4.95 -6.27
C TYR A 432 27.69 -5.85 -6.93
N GLY A 433 27.41 -7.15 -7.09
CA GLY A 433 28.31 -8.04 -7.81
C GLY A 433 28.43 -7.71 -9.29
N HIS A 434 27.34 -7.34 -9.97
CA HIS A 434 27.42 -6.82 -11.35
C HIS A 434 28.22 -5.51 -11.47
N LEU A 435 28.19 -4.68 -10.42
CA LEU A 435 28.89 -3.40 -10.33
C LEU A 435 30.35 -3.52 -9.86
N GLY A 436 30.85 -4.72 -9.58
CA GLY A 436 32.20 -4.93 -9.05
C GLY A 436 32.36 -4.53 -7.57
N ARG A 437 31.27 -4.20 -6.87
CA ARG A 437 31.26 -3.76 -5.46
C ARG A 437 31.17 -4.96 -4.52
N HIS A 438 32.15 -5.85 -4.61
CA HIS A 438 32.08 -7.19 -4.01
C HIS A 438 32.00 -7.18 -2.47
N GLU A 439 32.59 -6.18 -1.80
CA GLU A 439 32.49 -6.05 -0.34
C GLU A 439 31.07 -5.68 0.11
N GLU A 440 30.43 -4.72 -0.59
CA GLU A 440 29.03 -4.36 -0.34
C GLU A 440 28.09 -5.54 -0.62
N ALA A 441 28.36 -6.33 -1.66
CA ALA A 441 27.61 -7.55 -1.97
C ALA A 441 27.67 -8.56 -0.82
N ARG A 442 28.87 -8.86 -0.31
CA ARG A 442 29.07 -9.79 0.82
C ARG A 442 28.43 -9.28 2.11
N ALA A 443 28.52 -7.98 2.38
CA ALA A 443 27.86 -7.37 3.54
C ALA A 443 26.33 -7.53 3.46
N MET A 444 25.72 -7.22 2.30
CA MET A 444 24.28 -7.41 2.11
C MET A 444 23.84 -8.86 2.20
N TRP A 445 24.65 -9.79 1.70
CA TRP A 445 24.36 -11.21 1.85
C TRP A 445 24.42 -11.68 3.30
N ALA A 446 25.39 -11.20 4.08
CA ALA A 446 25.46 -11.48 5.51
C ALA A 446 24.23 -10.93 6.26
N GLU A 447 23.77 -9.72 5.94
CA GLU A 447 22.52 -9.19 6.50
C GLU A 447 21.30 -10.01 6.09
N LEU A 448 21.23 -10.47 4.84
CA LEU A 448 20.16 -11.36 4.40
C LEU A 448 20.09 -12.60 5.28
N MET A 449 21.23 -13.24 5.57
CA MET A 449 21.27 -14.45 6.40
C MET A 449 20.96 -14.18 7.87
N GLN A 450 21.13 -12.95 8.36
CA GLN A 450 20.63 -12.55 9.68
C GLN A 450 19.10 -12.40 9.71
N VAL A 451 18.52 -11.92 8.60
CA VAL A 451 17.07 -11.74 8.46
C VAL A 451 16.36 -13.07 8.20
N ASN A 452 16.95 -13.93 7.37
CA ASN A 452 16.42 -15.24 7.02
C ASN A 452 17.57 -16.27 6.99
N PRO A 453 17.88 -16.93 8.12
CA PRO A 453 18.93 -17.95 8.21
C PRO A 453 18.70 -19.16 7.31
N ASP A 454 17.45 -19.45 6.94
CA ASP A 454 17.06 -20.60 6.12
C ASP A 454 16.93 -20.24 4.63
N PHE A 455 17.41 -19.06 4.23
CA PHE A 455 17.29 -18.59 2.85
C PHE A 455 17.99 -19.54 1.86
N SER A 456 17.26 -19.93 0.81
CA SER A 456 17.75 -20.80 -0.25
C SER A 456 17.55 -20.17 -1.63
N LEU A 457 18.66 -19.92 -2.34
CA LEU A 457 18.64 -19.39 -3.70
C LEU A 457 17.94 -20.36 -4.67
N ALA A 458 18.21 -21.67 -4.53
CA ALA A 458 17.60 -22.72 -5.34
C ALA A 458 16.08 -22.81 -5.10
N GLN A 459 15.63 -22.66 -3.85
CA GLN A 459 14.20 -22.58 -3.56
C GLN A 459 13.59 -21.33 -4.20
N ARG A 460 14.30 -20.18 -4.16
CA ARG A 460 13.84 -18.94 -4.78
C ARG A 460 13.69 -19.08 -6.30
N GLU A 461 14.65 -19.70 -6.97
CA GLU A 461 14.58 -20.01 -8.40
C GLU A 461 13.34 -20.88 -8.73
N ARG A 462 13.10 -21.90 -7.90
CA ARG A 462 11.98 -22.85 -8.09
C ARG A 462 10.61 -22.21 -7.93
N VAL A 463 10.45 -21.21 -7.06
CA VAL A 463 9.13 -20.60 -6.78
C VAL A 463 8.82 -19.41 -7.68
N LEU A 464 9.83 -18.67 -8.14
CA LEU A 464 9.59 -17.47 -8.94
C LEU A 464 9.14 -17.81 -10.37
N PRO A 465 8.09 -17.16 -10.90
CA PRO A 465 7.44 -17.57 -12.15
C PRO A 465 8.11 -16.98 -13.40
N TYR A 466 9.44 -16.93 -13.48
CA TYR A 466 10.12 -16.45 -14.70
C TYR A 466 9.77 -17.32 -15.91
N LYS A 467 9.40 -16.67 -17.04
CA LYS A 467 9.17 -17.33 -18.33
C LYS A 467 10.46 -17.91 -18.89
N ASP A 468 11.55 -17.16 -18.76
CA ASP A 468 12.88 -17.54 -19.20
C ASP A 468 13.78 -17.75 -17.97
N PRO A 469 14.27 -18.97 -17.72
CA PRO A 469 15.19 -19.25 -16.62
C PRO A 469 16.44 -18.36 -16.63
N ARG A 470 16.87 -17.88 -17.81
CA ARG A 470 18.02 -16.97 -17.94
C ARG A 470 17.83 -15.65 -17.20
N ASP A 471 16.59 -15.21 -17.00
CA ASP A 471 16.31 -13.97 -16.27
C ASP A 471 16.64 -14.12 -14.78
N PHE A 472 16.36 -15.28 -14.18
CA PHE A 472 16.82 -15.58 -12.81
C PHE A 472 18.34 -15.83 -12.77
N GLN A 473 18.90 -16.48 -13.79
CA GLN A 473 20.33 -16.75 -13.85
C GLN A 473 21.18 -15.48 -13.76
N ARG A 474 20.72 -14.35 -14.29
CA ARG A 474 21.41 -13.06 -14.10
C ARG A 474 21.56 -12.68 -12.62
N ILE A 475 20.57 -12.99 -11.77
CA ILE A 475 20.68 -12.75 -10.33
C ILE A 475 21.82 -13.62 -9.76
N ALA A 476 21.84 -14.91 -10.09
CA ALA A 476 22.88 -15.84 -9.65
C ALA A 476 24.27 -15.43 -10.15
N GLU A 477 24.39 -14.96 -11.40
CA GLU A 477 25.65 -14.43 -11.95
C GLU A 477 26.16 -13.22 -11.19
N GLY A 478 25.26 -12.29 -10.81
CA GLY A 478 25.59 -11.16 -9.96
C GLY A 478 26.17 -11.59 -8.62
N LEU A 479 25.52 -12.55 -7.96
CA LEU A 479 26.01 -13.12 -6.70
C LEU A 479 27.37 -13.81 -6.87
N ALA A 480 27.52 -14.66 -7.89
CA ALA A 480 28.74 -15.41 -8.18
C ALA A 480 29.95 -14.50 -8.42
N LYS A 481 29.78 -13.34 -9.06
CA LYS A 481 30.85 -12.34 -9.24
C LYS A 481 31.44 -11.83 -7.93
N ALA A 482 30.66 -11.82 -6.85
CA ALA A 482 31.11 -11.45 -5.51
C ALA A 482 31.62 -12.64 -4.67
N GLY A 483 31.64 -13.86 -5.24
CA GLY A 483 31.98 -15.09 -4.54
C GLY A 483 30.86 -15.60 -3.63
N LEU A 484 29.60 -15.23 -3.91
CA LEU A 484 28.41 -15.69 -3.19
C LEU A 484 27.79 -16.92 -3.87
N PRO A 485 26.90 -17.66 -3.18
CA PRO A 485 26.25 -18.88 -3.68
C PRO A 485 25.53 -18.74 -5.02
#